data_AF-A0A9Q0PS76-F1
#
_entry.id   AF-A0A9Q0PS76-F1
#
_cell.length_a   1.000
_cell.length_b   1.000
_cell.length_c   1.000
_cell.angle_alpha   90.00
_cell.angle_beta   90.00
_cell.angle_gamma   90.00
#
_symmetry.space_group_name_H-M   'P 1'
#
loop_
_entity.id
_entity.type
_entity.pdbx_description
1 polymer ?
#
loop_
_entity_poly.entity_id
_entity_poly.type
_entity_poly.pdbx_seq_one_letter_code
_entity_poly.pdbx_strand_id
1 'polypeptide(L)'
;MPQNGKLMPNIDQQSTKLLNLTVLQRIDPLVEEILITAAHVTLYQFNVDLTQWSRKDVEGSLFVVKRNMQPRFQFIVMNRRNTDNLVENLFGRF
;
A
#
# COMPACT_ATOMS: atom_id res chain seq x y z
N MET A 1 17.71 5.99 -34.45
CA MET A 1 17.57 6.05 -32.98
C MET A 1 16.31 5.28 -32.62
N PRO A 2 16.36 4.06 -32.07
CA PRO A 2 15.14 3.38 -31.64
C PRO A 2 14.70 3.99 -30.30
N GLN A 3 13.42 4.35 -30.20
CA GLN A 3 12.82 4.77 -28.94
C GLN A 3 12.75 3.54 -28.03
N ASN A 4 13.50 3.55 -26.92
CA ASN A 4 13.30 2.62 -25.81
C ASN A 4 11.96 2.94 -25.13
N GLY A 5 10.86 2.64 -25.80
CA GLY A 5 9.54 2.60 -25.20
C GLY A 5 9.58 1.49 -24.16
N LYS A 6 9.48 1.84 -22.88
CA LYS A 6 9.32 0.89 -21.78
C LYS A 6 8.21 -0.08 -22.17
N LEU A 7 8.55 -1.34 -22.45
CA LEU A 7 7.57 -2.40 -22.67
C LEU A 7 6.80 -2.53 -21.36
N MET A 8 5.60 -1.94 -21.32
CA MET A 8 4.66 -2.22 -20.25
C MET A 8 3.96 -3.51 -20.63
N PRO A 9 4.05 -4.58 -19.83
CA PRO A 9 3.32 -5.79 -20.12
C PRO A 9 1.82 -5.43 -20.12
N ASN A 10 1.12 -5.84 -21.18
CA ASN A 10 -0.33 -5.67 -21.27
C ASN A 10 -1.01 -6.71 -20.36
N ILE A 11 -0.89 -6.49 -19.05
CA ILE A 11 -1.52 -7.33 -18.03
C ILE A 11 -2.92 -6.78 -17.83
N ASP A 12 -3.92 -7.65 -17.93
CA ASP A 12 -5.30 -7.26 -17.64
C ASP A 12 -5.47 -6.89 -16.15
N GLN A 13 -6.56 -6.18 -15.87
CA GLN A 13 -6.83 -5.67 -14.53
C GLN A 13 -7.02 -6.80 -13.49
N GLN A 14 -7.57 -7.95 -13.90
CA GLN A 14 -7.79 -9.09 -12.99
C GLN A 14 -6.47 -9.74 -12.61
N SER A 15 -5.61 -10.00 -13.59
CA SER A 15 -4.25 -10.50 -13.37
C SER A 15 -3.44 -9.57 -12.46
N THR A 16 -3.54 -8.26 -12.66
CA THR A 16 -2.90 -7.26 -11.78
C THR A 16 -3.43 -7.34 -10.35
N LYS A 17 -4.76 -7.46 -10.17
CA LYS A 17 -5.38 -7.59 -8.84
C LYS A 17 -4.94 -8.88 -8.13
N LEU A 18 -4.87 -10.00 -8.85
CA LEU A 18 -4.41 -11.29 -8.33
C LEU A 18 -2.93 -11.25 -7.91
N LEU A 19 -2.07 -10.63 -8.72
CA LEU A 19 -0.65 -10.45 -8.39
C LEU A 19 -0.48 -9.59 -7.15
N ASN A 20 -1.19 -8.45 -7.08
CA ASN A 20 -1.16 -7.59 -5.89
C ASN A 20 -1.63 -8.34 -4.64
N LEU A 21 -2.73 -9.08 -4.73
CA LEU A 21 -3.25 -9.87 -3.60
C LEU A 21 -2.22 -10.91 -3.15
N THR A 22 -1.61 -11.63 -4.09
CA THR A 22 -0.56 -12.62 -3.81
C THR A 22 0.63 -12.01 -3.09
N VAL A 23 1.04 -10.80 -3.49
CA VAL A 23 2.14 -10.07 -2.84
C VAL A 23 1.75 -9.66 -1.41
N LEU A 24 0.55 -9.12 -1.21
CA LEU A 24 0.08 -8.72 0.12
C LEU A 24 -0.08 -9.92 1.06
N GLN A 25 -0.52 -11.07 0.55
CA GLN A 25 -0.65 -12.30 1.33
C GLN A 25 0.70 -12.88 1.80
N ARG A 26 1.81 -12.52 1.16
CA ARG A 26 3.16 -12.84 1.68
C ARG A 26 3.54 -11.97 2.89
N ILE A 27 2.95 -10.78 3.01
CA ILE A 27 3.14 -9.87 4.15
C ILE A 27 2.18 -10.27 5.29
N ASP A 28 0.92 -10.52 4.95
CA ASP A 28 -0.11 -10.97 5.88
C ASP A 28 -1.04 -12.02 5.23
N PRO A 29 -0.91 -13.31 5.60
CA PRO A 29 -1.74 -14.40 5.06
C PRO A 29 -3.24 -14.25 5.33
N LEU A 30 -3.64 -13.39 6.27
CA LEU A 30 -5.04 -13.17 6.64
C LEU A 30 -5.74 -12.19 5.70
N VAL A 31 -5.02 -11.55 4.77
CA VAL A 31 -5.61 -10.69 3.73
C VAL A 31 -6.50 -11.51 2.81
N GLU A 32 -7.78 -11.20 2.86
CA GLU A 32 -8.85 -11.85 2.11
C GLU A 32 -9.12 -11.11 0.79
N GLU A 33 -9.11 -9.77 0.83
CA GLU A 33 -9.55 -8.93 -0.29
C GLU A 33 -8.87 -7.55 -0.29
N ILE A 34 -8.55 -7.04 -1.48
CA ILE A 34 -8.16 -5.64 -1.71
C ILE A 34 -9.42 -4.82 -2.02
N LEU A 35 -9.70 -3.84 -1.16
CA LEU A 35 -10.85 -2.95 -1.28
C LEU A 35 -10.54 -1.70 -2.10
N ILE A 36 -9.37 -1.09 -1.86
CA ILE A 36 -8.96 0.18 -2.49
C ILE A 36 -7.47 0.10 -2.82
N THR A 37 -7.07 0.71 -3.93
CA THR A 37 -5.67 0.91 -4.30
C THR A 37 -5.39 2.37 -4.61
N ALA A 38 -4.18 2.82 -4.28
CA ALA A 38 -3.63 4.08 -4.78
C ALA A 38 -2.20 3.84 -5.28
N ALA A 39 -1.90 4.31 -6.49
CA ALA A 39 -0.62 4.04 -7.14
C ALA A 39 0.57 4.72 -6.46
N HIS A 40 0.33 5.88 -5.82
CA HIS A 40 1.35 6.66 -5.13
C HIS A 40 0.75 7.41 -3.94
N VAL A 41 1.37 7.25 -2.78
CA VAL A 41 1.11 7.98 -1.54
C VAL A 41 2.44 8.35 -0.89
N THR A 42 2.46 9.43 -0.13
CA THR A 42 3.59 9.86 0.71
C THR A 42 3.07 10.15 2.11
N LEU A 43 3.75 9.63 3.13
CA LEU A 43 3.28 9.78 4.50
C LEU A 43 3.92 10.95 5.20
N TYR A 44 3.11 11.62 6.03
CA TYR A 44 3.52 12.70 6.90
C TYR A 44 3.07 12.38 8.32
N GLN A 45 3.88 12.81 9.29
CA GLN A 45 3.57 12.75 10.71
C GLN A 45 3.44 14.20 11.19
N PHE A 46 2.36 14.50 11.91
CA PHE A 46 2.25 15.77 12.62
C PHE A 46 2.91 15.62 13.99
N ASN A 47 3.85 16.51 14.31
CA ASN A 47 4.38 16.67 15.65
C ASN A 47 3.55 17.74 16.37
N VAL A 48 2.85 17.34 17.44
CA VAL A 48 1.94 18.22 18.19
C VAL A 48 2.71 19.29 18.98
N ASP A 49 3.84 18.92 19.60
CA ASP A 49 4.64 19.82 20.42
C ASP A 49 5.25 20.97 19.60
N LEU A 50 5.67 20.64 18.38
CA LEU A 50 6.27 21.58 17.44
C LEU A 50 5.25 22.17 16.46
N THR A 51 3.99 21.71 16.52
CA THR A 51 2.89 22.10 15.62
C THR A 51 3.25 22.04 14.13
N GLN A 52 4.03 21.05 13.71
CA GLN A 52 4.57 20.96 12.35
C GLN A 52 4.44 19.58 11.75
N TRP A 53 4.35 19.53 10.43
CA TRP A 53 4.38 18.30 9.66
C TRP A 53 5.82 17.93 9.28
N SER A 54 6.18 16.67 9.49
CA SER A 54 7.40 16.08 8.97
C SER A 54 7.08 14.93 8.01
N ARG A 55 7.79 14.87 6.88
CA ARG A 55 7.65 13.78 5.91
C ARG A 55 8.29 12.51 6.51
N LYS A 56 7.56 11.38 6.48
CA LYS A 56 8.11 10.07 6.84
C LYS A 56 8.85 9.46 5.65
N ASP A 57 9.80 8.57 5.91
CA ASP A 57 10.48 7.78 4.86
C ASP A 57 9.63 6.60 4.37
N VAL A 58 8.35 6.87 4.10
CA VAL A 58 7.38 5.89 3.60
C VAL A 58 6.63 6.52 2.43
N GLU A 59 6.92 6.01 1.23
CA GLU A 59 6.36 6.48 -0.02
C GLU A 59 6.23 5.32 -1.00
N GLY A 60 5.05 5.14 -1.59
CA GLY A 60 4.81 4.03 -2.51
C GLY A 60 3.35 3.79 -2.80
N SER A 61 2.98 2.55 -3.09
CA SER A 61 1.58 2.18 -3.37
C SER A 61 0.84 1.84 -2.08
N LEU A 62 -0.41 2.30 -1.98
CA LEU A 62 -1.30 2.01 -0.86
C LEU A 62 -2.36 0.98 -1.27
N PHE A 63 -2.66 0.08 -0.34
CA PHE A 63 -3.71 -0.91 -0.44
C PHE A 63 -4.56 -0.88 0.83
N VAL A 64 -5.87 -0.68 0.70
CA VAL A 64 -6.81 -0.95 1.80
C VAL A 64 -7.28 -2.38 1.66
N VAL A 65 -7.14 -3.16 2.72
CA VAL A 65 -7.41 -4.60 2.72
C VAL A 65 -8.44 -4.99 3.77
N LYS A 66 -9.19 -6.04 3.44
CA LYS A 66 -10.06 -6.77 4.36
C LYS A 66 -9.37 -8.07 4.77
N ARG A 67 -9.46 -8.41 6.05
CA ARG A 67 -8.85 -9.60 6.65
C ARG A 67 -9.90 -10.59 7.13
N ASN A 68 -9.57 -11.87 7.14
CA ASN A 68 -10.48 -12.90 7.65
C ASN A 68 -10.57 -12.95 9.19
N MET A 69 -9.73 -12.19 9.90
CA MET A 69 -9.65 -12.09 11.36
C MET A 69 -9.49 -10.63 11.82
N GLN A 70 -9.71 -10.38 13.11
CA GLN A 70 -9.48 -9.05 13.69
C GLN A 70 -7.98 -8.70 13.77
N PRO A 71 -7.60 -7.42 13.58
CA PRO A 71 -8.42 -6.31 13.06
C PRO A 71 -8.86 -6.54 11.60
N ARG A 72 -10.15 -6.31 11.33
CA ARG A 72 -10.83 -6.64 10.05
C ARG A 72 -10.35 -5.83 8.86
N PHE A 73 -9.90 -4.59 9.08
CA PHE A 73 -9.49 -3.68 8.03
C PHE A 73 -8.14 -3.05 8.36
N GLN A 74 -7.29 -2.95 7.34
CA GLN A 74 -5.98 -2.32 7.43
C GLN A 74 -5.72 -1.54 6.15
N PHE A 75 -4.79 -0.59 6.22
CA PHE A 75 -4.10 -0.14 5.02
C PHE A 75 -2.63 -0.52 5.08
N ILE A 76 -2.07 -0.84 3.92
CA ILE A 76 -0.69 -1.24 3.72
C ILE A 76 -0.08 -0.27 2.72
N VAL A 77 1.03 0.35 3.07
CA VAL A 77 1.86 1.13 2.14
C VAL A 77 3.10 0.31 1.82
N MET A 78 3.16 -0.17 0.58
CA MET A 78 4.34 -0.84 0.06
C MET A 78 5.40 0.21 -0.28
N ASN A 79 6.46 0.27 0.51
CA ASN A 79 7.47 1.31 0.42
C ASN A 79 8.36 1.09 -0.81
N ARG A 80 8.62 2.16 -1.56
CA ARG A 80 9.53 2.15 -2.71
C ARG A 80 10.90 2.75 -2.37
N ARG A 81 11.04 3.37 -1.19
CA ARG A 81 12.29 4.01 -0.73
C ARG A 81 13.22 3.00 -0.06
N ASN A 82 12.65 2.05 0.67
CA ASN A 82 13.33 0.98 1.38
C ASN A 82 12.39 -0.23 1.49
N THR A 83 12.80 -1.27 2.23
CA THR A 83 12.03 -2.52 2.39
C THR A 83 10.97 -2.46 3.50
N ASP A 84 10.90 -1.37 4.25
CA ASP A 84 10.04 -1.21 5.42
C ASP A 84 8.67 -0.71 4.98
N ASN A 85 7.76 -1.65 4.77
CA ASN A 85 6.35 -1.38 4.49
C ASN A 85 5.64 -0.89 5.77
N LEU A 86 4.67 0.00 5.61
CA LEU A 86 3.79 0.39 6.72
C LEU A 86 2.51 -0.43 6.67
N VAL A 87 2.10 -0.99 7.80
CA VAL A 87 0.79 -1.63 8.01
C VAL A 87 0.11 -0.92 9.17
N GLU A 88 -1.09 -0.41 8.93
CA GLU A 88 -1.87 0.30 9.95
C GLU A 88 -3.29 -0.23 10.02
N ASN A 89 -3.78 -0.36 11.24
CA ASN A 89 -5.11 -0.86 11.53
C ASN A 89 -6.14 0.25 11.38
N LEU A 90 -7.20 -0.01 10.63
CA LEU A 90 -8.34 0.89 10.51
C LEU A 90 -9.34 0.56 11.63
N PHE A 91 -9.05 1.07 12.83
CA PHE A 91 -10.01 1.11 13.91
C PHE A 91 -10.98 2.24 13.59
N GLY A 92 -12.27 1.96 13.38
CA GLY A 92 -13.30 2.94 12.98
C GLY A 92 -13.62 4.03 14.02
N ARG A 93 -12.60 4.53 14.72
CA ARG A 93 -12.63 5.71 15.58
C ARG A 93 -12.14 6.87 14.74
N PHE A 94 -13.05 7.49 13.99
CA PHE A 94 -12.85 8.75 13.30
C PHE A 94 -13.73 9.80 13.97
#